data_AF-A0A2U8PGR2-F1
#
_entry.id   AF-A0A2U8PGR2-F1
#
_cell.length_a   1.000
_cell.length_b   1.000
_cell.length_c   1.000
_cell.angle_alpha   90.00
_cell.angle_beta   90.00
_cell.angle_gamma   90.00
#
_symmetry.space_group_name_H-M   'P 1'
#
loop_
_entity.id
_entity.type
_entity.pdbx_description
1 polymer ?
#
loop_
_entity_poly.entity_id
_entity_poly.type
_entity_poly.pdbx_seq_one_letter_code
_entity_poly.pdbx_strand_id
1 'polypeptide(L)'
;MKVEDRYVNFTDLSGPLSDALGRERLSSEVLVTHLHTLIRAPYELLDDYCQDYQNSMPTRQLRDEMRSQDWHPIASIIRNAVSHNFRLKLDRVRNKLPLTWRTITISADMDGQPLSSMTFWHKPGYELFLEMQAFAEALPELPPKQP
;
A
#
# COMPACT_ATOMS: atom_id res chain seq x y z
N MET A 1 6.06 2.16 -25.81
CA MET A 1 6.36 1.40 -24.58
C MET A 1 6.08 -0.07 -24.84
N LYS A 2 6.91 -1.00 -24.36
CA LYS A 2 6.65 -2.45 -24.48
C LYS A 2 5.89 -2.90 -23.23
N VAL A 3 4.65 -3.36 -23.39
CA VAL A 3 3.79 -3.90 -22.31
C VAL A 3 3.32 -5.27 -22.77
N GLU A 4 3.60 -6.32 -21.99
CA GLU A 4 3.22 -7.72 -22.29
C GLU A 4 3.50 -8.14 -23.75
N ASP A 5 4.73 -7.94 -24.21
CA ASP A 5 5.19 -8.25 -25.58
C ASP A 5 4.47 -7.51 -26.72
N ARG A 6 3.69 -6.47 -26.40
CA ARG A 6 3.10 -5.54 -27.36
C ARG A 6 3.79 -4.19 -27.30
N TYR A 7 4.08 -3.63 -28.47
CA TYR A 7 4.50 -2.23 -28.58
C TYR A 7 3.25 -1.35 -28.59
N VAL A 8 3.03 -0.62 -27.51
CA VAL A 8 1.98 0.39 -27.39
C VAL A 8 2.61 1.75 -27.67
N ASN A 9 2.13 2.48 -28.66
CA ASN A 9 2.55 3.84 -28.91
C ASN A 9 1.83 4.79 -27.95
N PHE A 10 2.50 5.83 -27.47
CA PHE A 10 1.86 6.78 -26.56
C PHE A 10 0.67 7.49 -27.23
N THR A 11 0.69 7.60 -28.56
CA THR A 11 -0.42 8.09 -29.38
C THR A 11 -1.67 7.20 -29.31
N ASP A 12 -1.53 5.92 -28.96
CA ASP A 12 -2.65 4.98 -28.85
C ASP A 12 -3.52 5.26 -27.61
N LEU A 13 -2.99 6.06 -26.66
CA LEU A 13 -3.73 6.57 -25.52
C LEU A 13 -4.70 7.69 -25.90
N SER A 14 -4.55 8.31 -27.08
CA SER A 14 -5.38 9.45 -27.50
C SER A 14 -6.86 9.08 -27.58
N GLY A 15 -7.20 7.91 -28.10
CA GLY A 15 -8.58 7.41 -28.16
C GLY A 15 -9.21 7.27 -26.77
N PRO A 16 -8.67 6.41 -25.90
CA PRO A 16 -9.16 6.23 -24.54
C PRO A 16 -9.17 7.53 -23.70
N LEU A 17 -8.22 8.45 -23.92
CA LEU A 17 -8.20 9.73 -23.21
C LEU A 17 -9.27 10.72 -23.71
N SER A 18 -9.78 10.55 -24.94
CA SER A 18 -10.73 11.46 -25.54
C SER A 18 -12.16 11.28 -25.01
N ASP A 19 -12.53 10.07 -24.57
CA ASP A 19 -13.85 9.79 -23.99
C ASP A 19 -13.80 9.55 -22.46
N ALA A 20 -14.92 9.78 -21.77
CA ALA A 20 -14.97 9.73 -20.32
C ALA A 20 -14.74 8.33 -19.74
N LEU A 21 -15.22 7.29 -20.41
CA LEU A 21 -15.13 5.90 -19.96
C LEU A 21 -13.69 5.39 -20.12
N GLY A 22 -13.04 5.71 -21.24
CA GLY A 22 -11.64 5.38 -21.48
C GLY A 22 -10.70 6.05 -20.47
N ARG A 23 -10.95 7.33 -20.14
CA ARG A 23 -10.19 8.04 -19.09
C ARG A 23 -10.34 7.40 -17.72
N GLU A 24 -11.54 6.99 -17.36
CA GLU A 24 -11.81 6.34 -16.07
C GLU A 24 -11.07 5.01 -15.96
N ARG A 25 -11.09 4.19 -17.02
CA ARG A 25 -10.37 2.91 -17.07
C ARG A 25 -8.87 3.07 -16.93
N LEU A 26 -8.26 3.95 -17.74
CA LEU A 26 -6.82 4.22 -17.67
C LEU A 26 -6.41 4.76 -16.30
N SER A 27 -7.20 5.68 -15.75
CA SER A 27 -6.94 6.23 -14.41
C SER A 27 -6.98 5.15 -13.34
N SER A 28 -7.92 4.20 -13.46
CA SER A 28 -8.03 3.06 -12.55
C SER A 28 -6.79 2.16 -12.63
N GLU A 29 -6.34 1.78 -13.84
CA GLU A 29 -5.16 0.93 -14.01
C GLU A 29 -3.86 1.58 -13.48
N VAL A 30 -3.68 2.87 -13.73
CA VAL A 30 -2.56 3.65 -13.18
C VAL A 30 -2.63 3.66 -11.65
N LEU A 31 -3.81 3.92 -11.08
CA LEU A 31 -4.01 3.92 -9.63
C LEU A 31 -3.68 2.56 -9.01
N VAL A 32 -4.18 1.48 -9.62
CA VAL A 32 -3.93 0.10 -9.20
C VAL A 32 -2.43 -0.20 -9.16
N THR A 33 -1.73 0.09 -10.27
CA THR A 33 -0.30 -0.14 -10.40
C THR A 33 0.49 0.66 -9.37
N HIS A 34 0.10 1.92 -9.15
CA HIS A 34 0.77 2.80 -8.21
C HIS A 34 0.58 2.35 -6.75
N LEU A 35 -0.65 2.03 -6.32
CA LEU A 35 -0.93 1.54 -4.97
C LEU A 35 -0.22 0.21 -4.69
N HIS A 36 -0.16 -0.66 -5.70
CA HIS A 36 0.59 -1.90 -5.59
C HIS A 36 2.08 -1.65 -5.35
N THR A 37 2.69 -0.81 -6.18
CA THR A 37 4.14 -0.59 -6.19
C THR A 37 4.60 0.27 -5.02
N LEU A 38 3.82 1.29 -4.63
CA LEU A 38 4.23 2.28 -3.64
C LEU A 38 3.83 1.89 -2.21
N ILE A 39 2.72 1.16 -2.04
CA ILE A 39 2.22 0.82 -0.70
C ILE A 39 2.34 -0.67 -0.41
N ARG A 40 1.71 -1.50 -1.23
CA ARG A 40 1.60 -2.94 -0.94
C ARG A 40 2.96 -3.62 -0.91
N ALA A 41 3.75 -3.48 -1.98
CA ALA A 41 5.03 -4.18 -2.08
C ALA A 41 6.02 -3.78 -0.97
N PRO A 42 6.23 -2.48 -0.67
CA PRO A 42 7.07 -2.08 0.46
C PRO A 42 6.55 -2.58 1.82
N TYR A 43 5.23 -2.54 2.04
CA TYR A 43 4.65 -3.04 3.29
C TYR A 43 4.88 -4.54 3.46
N GLU A 44 4.63 -5.34 2.41
CA GLU A 44 4.84 -6.80 2.45
C GLU A 44 6.32 -7.13 2.68
N LEU A 45 7.23 -6.44 1.98
CA LEU A 45 8.67 -6.59 2.18
C LEU A 45 9.09 -6.30 3.63
N LEU A 46 8.53 -5.25 4.25
CA LEU A 46 8.83 -4.90 5.64
C LEU A 46 8.24 -5.91 6.65
N ASP A 47 6.99 -6.36 6.46
CA ASP A 47 6.40 -7.37 7.35
C ASP A 47 7.18 -8.69 7.27
N ASP A 48 7.57 -9.10 6.06
CA ASP A 48 8.39 -10.29 5.83
C ASP A 48 9.76 -10.16 6.50
N TYR A 49 10.45 -9.02 6.32
CA TYR A 49 11.73 -8.76 6.97
C TYR A 49 11.62 -8.79 8.50
N CYS A 50 10.63 -8.11 9.07
CA CYS A 50 10.41 -8.09 10.51
C CYS A 50 10.13 -9.49 11.06
N GLN A 51 9.37 -10.30 10.31
CA GLN A 51 9.06 -11.67 10.66
C GLN A 51 10.31 -12.56 10.61
N ASP A 52 11.11 -12.47 9.55
CA ASP A 52 12.34 -13.25 9.38
C ASP A 52 13.40 -12.90 10.43
N TYR A 53 13.54 -11.61 10.74
CA TYR A 53 14.43 -11.16 11.81
C TYR A 53 13.99 -11.71 13.16
N GLN A 54 12.70 -11.62 13.49
CA GLN A 54 12.17 -12.13 14.76
C GLN A 54 12.34 -13.66 14.87
N ASN A 55 12.19 -14.39 13.76
CA ASN A 55 12.45 -15.83 13.71
C ASN A 55 13.93 -16.17 13.97
N SER A 56 14.84 -15.31 13.50
CA SER A 56 16.30 -15.50 13.63
C SER A 56 16.85 -14.99 14.97
N MET A 57 16.24 -13.94 15.54
CA MET A 57 16.63 -13.29 16.79
C MET A 57 15.39 -12.98 17.64
N PRO A 58 14.91 -13.95 18.46
CA PRO A 58 13.64 -13.82 19.20
C PRO A 58 13.63 -12.74 20.29
N THR A 59 14.78 -12.17 20.62
CA THR A 59 14.94 -11.16 21.67
C THR A 59 14.41 -9.78 21.26
N ARG A 60 14.22 -9.53 19.96
CA ARG A 60 13.66 -8.27 19.45
C ARG A 60 12.36 -8.52 18.69
N GLN A 61 11.33 -7.77 19.04
CA GLN A 61 9.99 -7.89 18.45
C GLN A 61 9.78 -6.84 17.35
N LEU A 62 10.60 -6.89 16.28
CA LEU A 62 10.53 -5.91 15.18
C LEU A 62 9.14 -5.82 14.55
N ARG A 63 8.42 -6.94 14.51
CA ARG A 63 7.06 -6.95 13.98
C ARG A 63 6.09 -6.15 14.85
N ASP A 64 6.28 -6.19 16.17
CA ASP A 64 5.47 -5.41 17.09
C ASP A 64 5.90 -3.92 17.04
N GLU A 65 7.19 -3.62 16.87
CA GLU A 65 7.70 -2.26 16.60
C GLU A 65 7.11 -1.67 15.31
N MET A 66 7.00 -2.47 14.24
CA MET A 66 6.34 -2.05 12.99
C MET A 66 4.84 -1.81 13.22
N ARG A 67 4.17 -2.71 13.95
CA ARG A 67 2.73 -2.62 14.22
C ARG A 67 2.35 -1.47 15.13
N SER A 68 3.28 -1.00 15.96
CA SER A 68 3.08 0.15 16.83
C SER A 68 3.24 1.50 16.11
N GLN A 69 3.69 1.51 14.86
CA GLN A 69 3.80 2.75 14.09
C GLN A 69 2.42 3.33 13.77
N ASP A 70 2.28 4.67 13.85
CA ASP A 70 1.02 5.37 13.62
C ASP A 70 0.45 5.14 12.20
N TRP A 71 1.33 4.98 11.20
CA TRP A 71 0.93 4.69 9.82
C TRP A 71 0.44 3.25 9.59
N HIS A 72 0.86 2.31 10.45
CA HIS A 72 0.70 0.89 10.20
C HIS A 72 -0.77 0.47 10.01
N PRO A 73 -1.73 0.90 10.85
CA PRO A 73 -3.15 0.56 10.65
C PRO A 73 -3.67 0.95 9.27
N ILE A 74 -3.29 2.13 8.78
CA ILE A 74 -3.71 2.65 7.48
C ILE A 74 -3.05 1.88 6.35
N ALA A 75 -1.73 1.67 6.40
CA ALA A 75 -0.99 0.89 5.40
C ALA A 75 -1.54 -0.54 5.28
N SER A 76 -1.85 -1.18 6.41
CA SER A 76 -2.44 -2.52 6.45
C SER A 76 -3.81 -2.58 5.76
N ILE A 77 -4.66 -1.58 5.99
CA ILE A 77 -5.98 -1.47 5.33
C ILE A 77 -5.82 -1.31 3.82
N ILE A 78 -4.94 -0.42 3.36
CA ILE A 78 -4.69 -0.21 1.93
C ILE A 78 -4.16 -1.47 1.28
N ARG A 79 -3.15 -2.11 1.89
CA ARG A 79 -2.56 -3.37 1.42
C ARG A 79 -3.63 -4.45 1.25
N ASN A 80 -4.54 -4.57 2.21
CA ASN A 80 -5.66 -5.51 2.13
C ASN A 80 -6.65 -5.12 1.04
N ALA A 81 -6.96 -3.84 0.87
CA ALA A 81 -7.85 -3.37 -0.19
C ALA A 81 -7.28 -3.66 -1.58
N VAL A 82 -5.97 -3.40 -1.80
CA VAL A 82 -5.27 -3.75 -3.05
C VAL A 82 -5.37 -5.25 -3.34
N SER A 83 -5.31 -6.10 -2.31
CA SER A 83 -5.46 -7.55 -2.43
C SER A 83 -6.91 -8.01 -2.63
N HIS A 84 -7.89 -7.14 -2.44
CA HIS A 84 -9.32 -7.44 -2.47
C HIS A 84 -10.08 -6.55 -3.47
N ASN A 85 -9.64 -6.55 -4.73
CA ASN A 85 -10.28 -5.81 -5.81
C ASN A 85 -10.48 -4.32 -5.50
N PHE A 86 -9.51 -3.73 -4.80
CA PHE A 86 -9.51 -2.32 -4.40
C PHE A 86 -10.71 -1.93 -3.55
N ARG A 87 -11.25 -2.85 -2.75
CA ARG A 87 -12.35 -2.55 -1.81
C ARG A 87 -11.85 -2.59 -0.38
N LEU A 88 -12.23 -1.58 0.39
CA LEU A 88 -11.96 -1.54 1.81
C LEU A 88 -12.71 -2.67 2.51
N LYS A 89 -12.00 -3.44 3.33
CA LYS A 89 -12.59 -4.43 4.23
C LYS A 89 -12.15 -4.08 5.64
N LEU A 90 -13.10 -3.64 6.45
CA LEU A 90 -12.82 -3.06 7.76
C LEU A 90 -13.28 -3.94 8.93
N ASP A 91 -13.80 -5.13 8.65
CA ASP A 91 -14.25 -6.13 9.62
C ASP A 91 -13.24 -6.38 10.75
N ARG A 92 -11.97 -6.57 10.41
CA ARG A 92 -10.90 -6.86 11.38
C ARG A 92 -10.53 -5.70 12.29
N VAL A 93 -10.85 -4.47 11.87
CA VAL A 93 -10.48 -3.24 12.58
C VAL A 93 -11.69 -2.44 13.04
N ARG A 94 -12.91 -2.98 12.87
CA ARG A 94 -14.17 -2.28 13.12
C ARG A 94 -14.27 -1.66 14.51
N ASN A 95 -13.75 -2.34 15.53
CA ASN A 95 -13.73 -1.87 16.93
C ASN A 95 -12.70 -0.76 17.21
N LYS A 96 -11.85 -0.44 16.23
CA LYS A 96 -10.80 0.59 16.32
C LYS A 96 -11.11 1.81 15.45
N LEU A 97 -12.26 1.82 14.76
CA LEU A 97 -12.66 2.92 13.90
C LEU A 97 -13.30 4.05 14.73
N PRO A 98 -13.19 5.32 14.28
CA PRO A 98 -12.44 5.77 13.12
C PRO A 98 -10.92 5.72 13.36
N LEU A 99 -10.18 5.34 12.32
CA LEU A 99 -8.71 5.40 12.33
C LEU A 99 -8.27 6.67 11.63
N THR A 100 -7.44 7.47 12.30
CA THR A 100 -6.91 8.71 11.75
C THR A 100 -5.40 8.64 11.68
N TRP A 101 -4.84 8.97 10.53
CA TRP A 101 -3.42 9.20 10.32
C TRP A 101 -3.26 10.47 9.49
N ARG A 102 -2.64 11.50 10.09
CA ARG A 102 -2.51 12.83 9.50
C ARG A 102 -3.87 13.37 9.04
N THR A 103 -4.05 13.63 7.74
CA THR A 103 -5.29 14.15 7.14
C THR A 103 -6.23 13.05 6.63
N ILE A 104 -5.87 11.77 6.80
CA ILE A 104 -6.68 10.63 6.37
C ILE A 104 -7.44 10.08 7.57
N THR A 105 -8.75 9.98 7.40
CA THR A 105 -9.64 9.31 8.35
C THR A 105 -10.34 8.17 7.63
N ILE A 106 -10.21 6.95 8.15
CA ILE A 106 -10.98 5.78 7.72
C ILE A 106 -12.08 5.54 8.75
N SER A 107 -13.32 5.68 8.32
CA SER A 107 -14.52 5.48 9.13
C SER A 107 -15.28 4.21 8.73
N ALA A 108 -16.21 3.77 9.58
CA ALA A 108 -16.92 2.50 9.41
C ALA A 108 -17.84 2.46 8.18
N ASP A 109 -18.35 3.60 7.73
CA ASP A 109 -19.16 3.76 6.52
C ASP A 109 -18.38 3.52 5.21
N MET A 110 -17.05 3.55 5.29
CA MET A 110 -16.18 3.24 4.14
C MET A 110 -16.04 1.73 3.89
N ASP A 111 -16.61 0.88 4.75
CA ASP A 111 -16.53 -0.59 4.59
C ASP A 111 -17.21 -1.04 3.28
N GLY A 112 -16.53 -1.90 2.53
CA GLY A 112 -16.94 -2.38 1.21
C GLY A 112 -16.79 -1.36 0.07
N GLN A 113 -16.47 -0.10 0.36
CA GLN A 113 -16.32 0.95 -0.66
C GLN A 113 -15.03 0.76 -1.48
N PRO A 114 -15.03 1.12 -2.77
CA PRO A 114 -13.81 1.15 -3.55
C PRO A 114 -12.82 2.16 -2.93
N LEU A 115 -11.55 1.81 -2.96
CA LEU A 115 -10.47 2.69 -2.54
C LEU A 115 -10.44 3.87 -3.49
N SER A 116 -10.89 5.01 -2.98
CA SER A 116 -10.99 6.21 -3.79
C SER A 116 -9.62 6.81 -4.00
N SER A 117 -9.43 7.38 -5.17
CA SER A 117 -8.19 8.06 -5.51
C SER A 117 -7.96 9.32 -4.66
N MET A 118 -9.04 9.93 -4.13
CA MET A 118 -8.97 11.03 -3.17
C MET A 118 -8.27 10.65 -1.85
N THR A 119 -8.26 9.37 -1.47
CA THR A 119 -7.73 8.96 -0.17
C THR A 119 -6.22 8.71 -0.21
N PHE A 120 -5.67 8.19 -1.31
CA PHE A 120 -4.27 7.73 -1.35
C PHE A 120 -3.49 7.99 -2.66
N TRP A 121 -4.04 8.69 -3.65
CA TRP A 121 -3.40 8.85 -4.97
C TRP A 121 -2.22 9.84 -4.97
N HIS A 122 -2.12 10.76 -4.02
CA HIS A 122 -1.11 11.82 -4.05
C HIS A 122 -0.26 11.86 -2.78
N LYS A 123 -0.26 13.02 -2.12
CA LYS A 123 0.52 13.30 -0.92
C LYS A 123 0.36 12.23 0.16
N PRO A 124 -0.85 11.76 0.53
CA PRO A 124 -0.98 10.76 1.59
C PRO A 124 -0.34 9.42 1.24
N GLY A 125 -0.46 8.95 0.00
CA GLY A 125 0.18 7.70 -0.42
C GLY A 125 1.71 7.81 -0.40
N TYR A 126 2.24 8.92 -0.91
CA TYR A 126 3.68 9.17 -0.88
C TYR A 126 4.23 9.33 0.54
N GLU A 127 3.51 10.03 1.41
CA GLU A 127 3.87 10.16 2.82
C GLU A 127 3.89 8.81 3.53
N LEU A 128 2.98 7.91 3.20
CA LEU A 128 2.94 6.57 3.78
C LEU A 128 4.18 5.77 3.37
N PHE A 129 4.58 5.88 2.11
CA PHE A 129 5.81 5.29 1.61
C PHE A 129 7.05 5.85 2.30
N LEU A 130 7.13 7.16 2.50
CA LEU A 130 8.25 7.78 3.21
C LEU A 130 8.34 7.33 4.67
N GLU A 131 7.21 7.13 5.37
CA GLU A 131 7.23 6.60 6.74
C GLU A 131 7.66 5.12 6.78
N MET A 132 7.26 4.32 5.80
CA MET A 132 7.76 2.95 5.64
C MET A 132 9.27 2.92 5.34
N GLN A 133 9.75 3.82 4.47
CA GLN A 133 11.18 3.97 4.17
C GLN A 133 11.96 4.37 5.44
N ALA A 134 11.50 5.38 6.17
CA ALA A 134 12.16 5.84 7.40
C ALA A 134 12.20 4.73 8.47
N PHE A 135 11.14 3.92 8.58
CA PHE A 135 11.15 2.74 9.44
C PHE A 135 12.19 1.73 8.97
N ALA A 136 12.26 1.43 7.67
CA ALA A 136 13.21 0.50 7.07
C ALA A 136 14.68 0.91 7.33
N GLU A 137 14.99 2.19 7.20
CA GLU A 137 16.33 2.76 7.43
C GLU A 137 16.77 2.65 8.91
N ALA A 138 15.82 2.52 9.83
CA ALA A 138 16.09 2.32 11.26
C ALA A 138 16.20 0.84 11.66
N LEU A 139 15.95 -0.10 10.73
CA LEU A 139 16.03 -1.53 11.00
C LEU A 139 17.48 -2.00 11.16
N PRO A 140 17.74 -2.93 12.10
CA PRO A 140 19.05 -3.57 12.22
C PRO A 140 19.32 -4.46 11.00
N GLU A 141 20.59 -4.64 10.61
CA GLU A 141 20.95 -5.62 9.60
C GLU A 141 20.67 -7.05 10.07
N LEU A 142 20.18 -7.91 9.18
CA LEU A 142 20.07 -9.34 9.46
C LEU A 142 21.47 -9.92 9.69
N PRO A 143 21.66 -10.77 10.71
CA PRO A 143 22.91 -11.49 10.86
C PRO A 143 23.14 -12.35 9.61
N PRO A 144 24.41 -12.51 9.16
CA PRO A 144 24.70 -13.36 8.01
C PRO A 144 24.15 -14.77 8.26
N LYS A 145 23.44 -15.33 7.27
CA LYS A 145 22.98 -16.73 7.33
C LYS A 145 24.21 -17.61 7.52
N GLN A 146 24.27 -18.34 8.64
CA GLN A 146 25.29 -19.36 8.80
C GLN A 146 25.08 -20.45 7.74
N PRO A 147 26.16 -20.88 7.05
CA PRO A 147 26.09 -21.83 5.95
C PRO A 147 25.59 -23.21 6.37
#